data_AF-A0A7S0QE22-F1
#
_entry.id   AF-A0A7S0QE22-F1
#
_cell.length_a   1.000
_cell.length_b   1.000
_cell.length_c   1.000
_cell.angle_alpha   90.00
_cell.angle_beta   90.00
_cell.angle_gamma   90.00
#
_symmetry.space_group_name_H-M   'P 1'
#
loop_
_entity.id
_entity.type
_entity.pdbx_description
1 polymer ?
#
loop_
_entity_poly.entity_id
_entity_poly.type
_entity_poly.pdbx_seq_one_letter_code
_entity_poly.pdbx_strand_id
1 'polypeptide(L)'
;VTCHEHFNLNTNQSLHSCNMISKNAFLFLILHSLSSEVLSRRSILKIENDRRTAFLVEPFCFAEGGYLDLQVQDFVLKSAGKEVQPTSVGFLVRHVDGSAYATANVGDMAVGHDCLLKTEPDDGVPHREYMVPLTPGASNFSLVIETAGAGMYAVLYANCDLGTAASFSLAVTLMNRGGVFLSAGDIPLPATYALLGASFLLAAGVWIAVVRAHRTTAHAIHALMAVLCLVKAAAVLLEAARLDAIRTTGEGHGWTPAYYVFAFVKGIMTFGVILLLGTGWSFIKPFLADRDKRILLVVLPLQVVVNTAMVVV
;
A
#
# COMPACT_ATOMS: atom_id res chain seq x y z
N VAL A 1 -6.97 -22.65 79.58
CA VAL A 1 -7.97 -22.61 78.49
C VAL A 1 -7.39 -21.76 77.39
N THR A 2 -6.94 -22.46 76.35
CA THR A 2 -6.31 -22.00 75.10
C THR A 2 -7.34 -21.44 74.12
N CYS A 3 -6.95 -20.47 73.29
CA CYS A 3 -7.49 -20.33 71.94
C CYS A 3 -6.36 -19.99 70.97
N HIS A 4 -6.34 -20.73 69.86
CA HIS A 4 -5.26 -20.94 68.90
C HIS A 4 -5.64 -20.34 67.53
N GLU A 5 -4.60 -20.18 66.71
CA GLU A 5 -4.45 -19.83 65.29
C GLU A 5 -5.52 -20.30 64.28
N HIS A 6 -5.71 -19.55 63.18
CA HIS A 6 -5.10 -19.83 61.86
C HIS A 6 -5.57 -18.83 60.77
N PHE A 7 -4.62 -18.36 59.96
CA PHE A 7 -4.79 -17.46 58.82
C PHE A 7 -4.14 -18.11 57.59
N ASN A 8 -4.88 -18.30 56.49
CA ASN A 8 -4.49 -18.59 55.08
C ASN A 8 -5.69 -19.23 54.33
N LEU A 9 -5.96 -19.14 53.01
CA LEU A 9 -5.21 -18.77 51.79
C LEU A 9 -6.23 -18.59 50.62
N ASN A 10 -5.78 -17.93 49.54
CA ASN A 10 -6.16 -18.09 48.12
C ASN A 10 -7.41 -17.42 47.51
N THR A 11 -7.19 -16.25 46.88
CA THR A 11 -8.06 -15.66 45.83
C THR A 11 -7.31 -15.09 44.61
N ASN A 12 -6.05 -15.48 44.36
CA ASN A 12 -5.24 -14.91 43.26
C ASN A 12 -5.05 -15.78 42.01
N GLN A 13 -5.65 -16.97 41.93
CA GLN A 13 -5.44 -17.89 40.80
C GLN A 13 -6.47 -17.78 39.66
N SER A 14 -7.66 -17.19 39.88
CA SER A 14 -8.71 -17.16 38.84
C SER A 14 -8.60 -15.97 37.87
N LEU A 15 -8.02 -14.83 38.28
CA LEU A 15 -7.89 -13.65 37.40
C LEU A 15 -6.81 -13.81 36.32
N HIS A 16 -5.78 -14.64 36.54
CA HIS A 16 -4.71 -14.84 35.56
C HIS A 16 -5.13 -15.72 34.37
N SER A 17 -6.01 -16.71 34.57
CA SER A 17 -6.51 -17.56 33.48
C SER A 17 -7.50 -16.84 32.56
N CYS A 18 -8.36 -15.96 33.09
CA CYS A 18 -9.35 -15.25 32.28
C CYS A 18 -8.70 -14.21 31.32
N ASN A 19 -7.58 -13.62 31.74
CA ASN A 19 -6.85 -12.64 30.95
C ASN A 19 -5.96 -13.29 29.85
N MET A 20 -5.51 -14.53 30.04
CA MET A 20 -4.81 -15.29 29.00
C MET A 20 -5.75 -15.80 27.90
N ILE A 21 -6.95 -16.26 28.26
CA ILE A 21 -7.92 -16.81 27.30
C ILE A 21 -8.47 -15.70 26.39
N SER A 22 -8.74 -14.50 26.92
CA SER A 22 -9.17 -13.34 26.13
C SER A 22 -8.10 -12.85 25.15
N LYS A 23 -6.83 -12.77 25.57
CA LYS A 23 -5.72 -12.35 24.70
C LYS A 23 -5.43 -13.37 23.59
N ASN A 24 -5.49 -14.66 23.90
CA ASN A 24 -5.30 -15.71 22.92
C ASN A 24 -6.47 -15.79 21.93
N ALA A 25 -7.71 -15.55 22.38
CA ALA A 25 -8.87 -15.47 21.50
C ALA A 25 -8.81 -14.26 20.54
N PHE A 26 -8.33 -13.10 21.01
CA PHE A 26 -8.14 -11.93 20.16
C PHE A 26 -7.02 -12.14 19.13
N LEU A 27 -5.91 -12.77 19.55
CA LEU A 27 -4.81 -13.14 18.64
C LEU A 27 -5.27 -14.18 17.60
N PHE A 28 -6.07 -15.17 18.01
CA PHE A 28 -6.66 -16.16 17.12
C PHE A 28 -7.65 -15.53 16.14
N LEU A 29 -8.50 -14.60 16.60
CA LEU A 29 -9.42 -13.85 15.73
C LEU A 29 -8.69 -12.99 14.70
N ILE A 30 -7.58 -12.36 15.10
CA ILE A 30 -6.70 -11.62 14.16
C ILE A 30 -6.07 -12.61 13.16
N LEU A 31 -5.50 -13.73 13.62
CA LEU A 31 -4.91 -14.76 12.75
C LEU A 31 -5.94 -15.38 11.79
N HIS A 32 -7.18 -15.58 12.23
CA HIS A 32 -8.26 -16.12 11.39
C HIS A 32 -8.80 -15.08 10.39
N SER A 33 -8.78 -13.79 10.74
CA SER A 33 -9.13 -12.72 9.78
C SER A 33 -8.08 -12.56 8.67
N LEU A 34 -6.82 -12.93 8.96
CA LEU A 34 -5.71 -12.90 8.01
C LEU A 34 -5.69 -14.12 7.05
N SER A 35 -6.44 -15.19 7.35
CA SER A 35 -6.51 -16.41 6.53
C SER A 35 -7.70 -16.44 5.57
N SER A 36 -8.28 -15.29 5.23
CA SER A 36 -9.28 -15.26 4.16
C SER A 36 -8.59 -15.56 2.83
N GLU A 37 -9.00 -16.64 2.17
CA GLU A 37 -8.64 -16.95 0.79
C GLU A 37 -9.10 -15.77 -0.09
N VAL A 38 -8.16 -14.88 -0.44
CA VAL A 38 -8.44 -13.76 -1.34
C VAL A 38 -8.42 -14.33 -2.75
N LEU A 39 -9.61 -14.55 -3.31
CA LEU A 39 -9.75 -14.71 -4.76
C LEU A 39 -9.03 -13.54 -5.43
N SER A 40 -8.16 -13.84 -6.40
CA SER A 40 -7.56 -12.83 -7.29
C SER A 40 -8.69 -11.99 -7.88
N ARG A 41 -8.85 -10.78 -7.36
CA ARG A 41 -9.81 -9.80 -7.83
C ARG A 41 -9.01 -8.84 -8.69
N ARG A 42 -9.57 -8.51 -9.85
CA ARG A 42 -8.97 -7.60 -10.82
C ARG A 42 -9.49 -6.21 -10.50
N SER A 43 -8.61 -5.21 -10.41
CA SER A 43 -9.04 -3.83 -10.26
C SER A 43 -9.80 -3.40 -11.51
N ILE A 44 -11.08 -3.04 -11.34
CA ILE A 44 -11.95 -2.57 -12.41
C ILE A 44 -12.18 -1.07 -12.19
N LEU A 45 -11.68 -0.26 -13.11
CA LEU A 45 -11.93 1.17 -13.15
C LEU A 45 -13.21 1.43 -13.93
N LYS A 46 -14.26 1.88 -13.25
CA LYS A 46 -15.53 2.26 -13.88
C LYS A 46 -15.58 3.77 -14.09
N ILE A 47 -15.78 4.18 -15.33
CA ILE A 47 -15.88 5.58 -15.76
C ILE A 47 -17.28 5.83 -16.31
N GLU A 48 -17.93 6.90 -15.86
CA GLU A 48 -19.27 7.28 -16.29
C GLU A 48 -19.30 8.75 -16.70
N ASN A 49 -19.73 9.01 -17.94
CA ASN A 49 -19.93 10.34 -18.51
C ASN A 49 -18.73 11.30 -18.30
N ASP A 50 -17.53 10.79 -18.49
CA ASP A 50 -16.29 11.51 -18.28
C ASP A 50 -15.93 12.35 -19.51
N ARG A 51 -15.63 13.63 -19.28
CA ARG A 51 -15.32 14.64 -20.30
C ARG A 51 -13.85 15.05 -20.30
N ARG A 52 -13.02 14.47 -19.42
CA ARG A 52 -11.60 14.76 -19.37
C ARG A 52 -10.94 14.35 -20.68
N THR A 53 -10.02 15.19 -21.14
CA THR A 53 -9.26 14.97 -22.39
C THR A 53 -8.18 13.92 -22.23
N ALA A 54 -7.65 13.73 -21.02
CA ALA A 54 -6.73 12.65 -20.72
C ALA A 54 -6.65 12.38 -19.21
N PHE A 55 -6.24 11.17 -18.85
CA PHE A 55 -5.79 10.83 -17.50
C PHE A 55 -4.86 9.62 -17.52
N LEU A 56 -3.97 9.55 -16.53
CA LEU A 56 -3.12 8.38 -16.29
C LEU A 56 -3.94 7.30 -15.57
N VAL A 57 -3.92 6.08 -16.08
CA VAL A 57 -4.57 4.92 -15.44
C VAL A 57 -3.65 4.39 -14.33
N GLU A 58 -2.49 3.84 -14.71
CA GLU A 58 -1.51 3.30 -13.78
C GLU A 58 -0.13 3.18 -14.46
N PRO A 59 0.96 3.58 -13.79
CA PRO A 59 2.32 3.30 -14.23
C PRO A 59 2.82 1.95 -13.69
N PHE A 60 3.62 1.22 -14.46
CA PHE A 60 4.19 -0.06 -14.05
C PHE A 60 5.59 -0.29 -14.63
N CYS A 61 6.53 -0.78 -13.81
CA CYS A 61 7.85 -1.18 -14.28
C CYS A 61 7.84 -2.65 -14.70
N PHE A 62 8.01 -2.90 -15.98
CA PHE A 62 8.14 -4.25 -16.51
C PHE A 62 9.60 -4.70 -16.49
N ALA A 63 9.80 -5.96 -16.12
CA ALA A 63 11.01 -6.71 -16.44
C ALA A 63 10.92 -7.21 -17.90
N GLU A 64 12.01 -7.75 -18.43
CA GLU A 64 12.01 -8.31 -19.79
C GLU A 64 10.95 -9.42 -19.94
N GLY A 65 10.15 -9.34 -21.01
CA GLY A 65 9.06 -10.28 -21.27
C GLY A 65 7.85 -10.15 -20.33
N GLY A 66 7.62 -8.95 -19.80
CA GLY A 66 6.37 -8.59 -19.15
C GLY A 66 5.23 -8.43 -20.16
N TYR A 67 3.99 -8.48 -19.68
CA TYR A 67 2.82 -8.26 -20.51
C TYR A 67 1.76 -7.40 -19.83
N LEU A 68 0.98 -6.74 -20.68
CA LEU A 68 -0.08 -5.84 -20.33
C LEU A 68 -1.36 -6.27 -21.04
N ASP A 69 -2.43 -6.50 -20.29
CA ASP A 69 -3.76 -6.84 -20.82
C ASP A 69 -4.78 -5.78 -20.43
N LEU A 70 -5.31 -5.09 -21.44
CA LEU A 70 -6.35 -4.07 -21.34
C LEU A 70 -7.67 -4.64 -21.84
N GLN A 71 -8.69 -4.64 -20.99
CA GLN A 71 -10.05 -5.03 -21.35
C GLN A 71 -11.02 -3.90 -21.04
N VAL A 72 -11.69 -3.42 -22.06
CA VAL A 72 -12.70 -2.37 -21.99
C VAL A 72 -14.05 -2.98 -22.28
N GLN A 73 -15.02 -2.73 -21.42
CA GLN A 73 -16.39 -3.22 -21.54
C GLN A 73 -17.36 -2.05 -21.44
N ASP A 74 -18.54 -2.24 -22.05
CA ASP A 74 -19.65 -1.28 -22.00
C ASP A 74 -19.26 0.14 -22.45
N PHE A 75 -18.37 0.24 -23.45
CA PHE A 75 -17.95 1.52 -24.00
C PHE A 75 -19.13 2.23 -24.67
N VAL A 76 -19.39 3.45 -24.21
CA VAL A 76 -20.39 4.36 -24.75
C VAL A 76 -19.78 5.74 -24.88
N LEU A 77 -19.84 6.29 -26.09
CA LEU A 77 -19.42 7.65 -26.37
C LEU A 77 -20.62 8.53 -26.69
N LYS A 78 -20.85 9.55 -25.85
CA LYS A 78 -21.88 10.57 -26.08
C LYS A 78 -21.24 11.75 -26.79
N SER A 79 -21.77 12.12 -27.96
CA SER A 79 -21.35 13.31 -28.70
C SER A 79 -22.50 14.33 -28.75
N ALA A 80 -22.18 15.62 -28.64
CA ALA A 80 -23.14 16.73 -28.73
C ALA A 80 -23.55 17.04 -30.19
N GLY A 81 -23.80 16.01 -31.01
CA GLY A 81 -24.27 16.14 -32.40
C GLY A 81 -23.19 16.34 -33.46
N LYS A 82 -21.91 16.11 -33.14
CA LYS A 82 -20.82 16.05 -34.13
C LYS A 82 -20.47 14.60 -34.46
N GLU A 83 -20.13 14.36 -35.73
CA GLU A 83 -19.60 13.07 -36.18
C GLU A 83 -18.21 12.86 -35.56
N VAL A 84 -18.06 11.74 -34.83
CA VAL A 84 -16.83 11.42 -34.10
C VAL A 84 -15.92 10.56 -34.98
N GLN A 85 -14.64 10.91 -35.06
CA GLN A 85 -13.68 10.09 -35.81
C GLN A 85 -13.33 8.78 -35.07
N PRO A 86 -13.13 7.65 -35.79
CA PRO A 86 -12.86 6.32 -35.22
C PRO A 86 -11.66 6.16 -34.27
N THR A 87 -10.76 7.14 -34.23
CA THR A 87 -9.48 7.12 -33.47
C THR A 87 -9.30 8.31 -32.54
N SER A 88 -10.36 9.10 -32.31
CA SER A 88 -10.27 10.29 -31.46
C SER A 88 -10.28 9.98 -29.95
N VAL A 89 -10.66 8.76 -29.57
CA VAL A 89 -10.73 8.32 -28.17
C VAL A 89 -10.04 6.96 -28.06
N GLY A 90 -9.25 6.76 -27.01
CA GLY A 90 -8.47 5.54 -26.90
C GLY A 90 -7.56 5.46 -25.68
N PHE A 91 -6.82 4.36 -25.63
CA PHE A 91 -5.72 4.18 -24.70
C PHE A 91 -4.39 4.26 -25.43
N LEU A 92 -3.39 4.82 -24.78
CA LEU A 92 -2.00 4.88 -25.22
C LEU A 92 -1.13 4.22 -24.16
N VAL A 93 -0.31 3.25 -24.57
CA VAL A 93 0.71 2.64 -23.71
C VAL A 93 2.05 3.16 -24.17
N ARG A 94 2.73 3.91 -23.31
CA ARG A 94 4.01 4.57 -23.61
C ARG A 94 5.11 4.09 -22.68
N HIS A 95 6.27 3.79 -23.24
CA HIS A 95 7.51 3.64 -22.46
C HIS A 95 7.99 5.01 -21.96
N VAL A 96 8.18 5.15 -20.65
CA VAL A 96 8.55 6.41 -20.00
C VAL A 96 10.01 6.34 -19.53
N ASP A 97 10.85 7.24 -20.02
CA ASP A 97 12.24 7.35 -19.58
C ASP A 97 12.33 8.08 -18.21
N GLY A 98 13.29 7.70 -17.37
CA GLY A 98 13.30 7.97 -15.92
C GLY A 98 13.22 9.42 -15.42
N SER A 99 13.41 10.44 -16.26
CA SER A 99 13.20 11.86 -15.91
C SER A 99 11.77 12.35 -16.19
N ALA A 100 11.01 11.63 -17.03
CA ALA A 100 9.65 11.98 -17.41
C ALA A 100 8.59 11.46 -16.43
N TYR A 101 8.95 10.63 -15.44
CA TYR A 101 8.03 10.13 -14.40
C TYR A 101 7.45 11.27 -13.54
N ALA A 102 8.25 12.30 -13.25
CA ALA A 102 7.81 13.46 -12.46
C ALA A 102 7.02 14.50 -13.30
N THR A 103 7.12 14.44 -14.63
CA THR A 103 6.45 15.34 -15.58
C THR A 103 5.33 14.66 -16.38
N ALA A 104 5.13 13.35 -16.23
CA ALA A 104 3.92 12.63 -16.64
C ALA A 104 2.68 13.07 -15.83
N ASN A 105 2.81 14.16 -15.07
CA ASN A 105 1.70 15.02 -14.73
C ASN A 105 0.88 15.32 -15.98
N VAL A 106 -0.42 15.12 -15.83
CA VAL A 106 -1.54 15.51 -16.69
C VAL A 106 -1.41 16.94 -17.27
N GLY A 107 -0.50 17.78 -16.76
CA GLY A 107 -0.20 19.13 -17.26
C GLY A 107 0.49 19.20 -18.63
N ASP A 108 1.21 18.17 -19.07
CA ASP A 108 1.75 18.11 -20.45
C ASP A 108 0.73 17.51 -21.44
N MET A 109 -0.41 17.00 -20.94
CA MET A 109 -1.48 16.38 -21.74
C MET A 109 -2.41 17.40 -22.43
N ALA A 110 -2.08 18.70 -22.36
CA ALA A 110 -2.87 19.79 -22.91
C ALA A 110 -2.02 20.97 -23.42
N VAL A 111 -0.77 20.75 -23.85
CA VAL A 111 0.01 21.80 -24.50
C VAL A 111 -0.07 21.63 -26.02
N GLY A 112 -1.00 22.37 -26.61
CA GLY A 112 -1.15 22.49 -28.05
C GLY A 112 -2.36 21.72 -28.57
N HIS A 113 -2.91 22.19 -29.68
CA HIS A 113 -4.07 21.63 -30.36
C HIS A 113 -3.86 20.21 -30.96
N ASP A 114 -2.88 19.46 -30.47
CA ASP A 114 -2.45 18.19 -31.02
C ASP A 114 -2.89 17.02 -30.15
N CYS A 115 -3.42 15.98 -30.79
CA CYS A 115 -4.05 14.85 -30.11
C CYS A 115 -2.99 13.81 -29.74
N LEU A 116 -2.98 13.35 -28.48
CA LEU A 116 -2.04 12.31 -28.01
C LEU A 116 -2.15 10.97 -28.77
N LEU A 117 -3.26 10.74 -29.48
CA LEU A 117 -3.50 9.56 -30.32
C LEU A 117 -3.05 9.76 -31.77
N LYS A 118 -2.54 10.95 -32.14
CA LYS A 118 -2.10 11.29 -33.50
C LYS A 118 -0.58 11.32 -33.68
N THR A 119 0.21 11.04 -32.64
CA THR A 119 1.66 10.93 -32.79
C THR A 119 1.97 9.83 -33.81
N GLU A 120 2.55 10.22 -34.96
CA GLU A 120 3.14 9.27 -35.89
C GLU A 120 4.21 8.45 -35.14
N PRO A 121 4.30 7.14 -35.39
CA PRO A 121 5.38 6.33 -34.84
C PRO A 121 6.69 6.96 -35.30
N ASP A 122 7.50 7.46 -34.36
CA ASP A 122 8.80 8.08 -34.64
C ASP A 122 9.63 7.16 -35.55
N ASP A 123 9.94 7.66 -36.75
CA ASP A 123 10.57 6.96 -37.88
C ASP A 123 11.99 6.48 -37.51
N GLY A 124 12.07 5.39 -36.74
CA GLY A 124 13.34 4.75 -36.40
C GLY A 124 13.41 4.12 -35.01
N VAL A 125 12.37 4.27 -34.18
CA VAL A 125 12.37 3.69 -32.82
C VAL A 125 11.28 2.62 -32.72
N PRO A 126 11.62 1.34 -32.92
CA PRO A 126 10.64 0.28 -32.93
C PRO A 126 10.08 0.09 -31.51
N HIS A 127 8.74 0.19 -31.38
CA HIS A 127 7.94 -0.32 -30.25
C HIS A 127 7.78 0.51 -28.95
N ARG A 128 7.91 1.85 -28.96
CA ARG A 128 7.72 2.64 -27.72
C ARG A 128 6.28 3.01 -27.38
N GLU A 129 5.37 2.96 -28.34
CA GLU A 129 3.98 3.39 -28.16
C GLU A 129 3.00 2.40 -28.79
N TYR A 130 1.99 1.97 -28.03
CA TYR A 130 0.88 1.15 -28.51
C TYR A 130 -0.43 1.91 -28.33
N MET A 131 -1.20 2.04 -29.41
CA MET A 131 -2.49 2.72 -29.41
C MET A 131 -3.64 1.71 -29.46
N VAL A 132 -4.64 1.92 -28.60
CA VAL A 132 -5.90 1.16 -28.56
C VAL A 132 -7.05 2.12 -28.88
N PRO A 133 -7.42 2.27 -30.16
CA PRO A 133 -8.54 3.14 -30.52
C PRO A 133 -9.86 2.53 -30.04
N LEU A 134 -10.69 3.35 -29.39
CA LEU A 134 -12.05 2.99 -29.01
C LEU A 134 -13.01 3.51 -30.08
N THR A 135 -13.34 2.64 -31.02
CA THR A 135 -14.17 3.02 -32.17
C THR A 135 -15.65 3.15 -31.79
N PRO A 136 -16.34 4.25 -32.14
CA PRO A 136 -17.77 4.39 -31.93
C PRO A 136 -18.53 3.23 -32.61
N GLY A 137 -19.36 2.51 -31.83
CA GLY A 137 -20.18 1.39 -32.32
C GLY A 137 -19.74 0.00 -31.84
N ALA A 138 -18.49 -0.14 -31.38
CA ALA A 138 -18.05 -1.31 -30.63
C ALA A 138 -18.13 -1.02 -29.12
N SER A 139 -18.71 -1.94 -28.35
CA SER A 139 -18.87 -1.76 -26.90
C SER A 139 -17.71 -2.36 -26.10
N ASN A 140 -17.02 -3.36 -26.66
CA ASN A 140 -16.01 -4.15 -25.96
C ASN A 140 -14.71 -4.19 -26.76
N PHE A 141 -13.59 -3.98 -26.08
CA PHE A 141 -12.25 -3.98 -26.67
C PHE A 141 -11.29 -4.75 -25.77
N SER A 142 -10.38 -5.51 -26.36
CA SER A 142 -9.33 -6.22 -25.62
C SER A 142 -8.02 -6.12 -26.37
N LEU A 143 -6.94 -5.79 -25.67
CA LEU A 143 -5.60 -5.78 -26.23
C LEU A 143 -4.61 -6.37 -25.23
N VAL A 144 -3.81 -7.32 -25.70
CA VAL A 144 -2.67 -7.88 -24.97
C VAL A 144 -1.39 -7.44 -25.67
N ILE A 145 -0.49 -6.79 -24.94
CA ILE A 145 0.81 -6.33 -25.41
C ILE A 145 1.89 -7.04 -24.61
N GLU A 146 2.85 -7.65 -25.32
CA GLU A 146 4.12 -8.05 -24.74
C GLU A 146 5.09 -6.86 -24.80
N THR A 147 5.75 -6.54 -23.68
CA THR A 147 6.63 -5.37 -23.64
C THR A 147 7.89 -5.60 -24.46
N ALA A 148 8.27 -4.60 -25.26
CA ALA A 148 9.45 -4.68 -26.12
C ALA A 148 10.79 -4.69 -25.35
N GLY A 149 10.75 -4.38 -24.05
CA GLY A 149 11.91 -4.40 -23.16
C GLY A 149 11.52 -4.20 -21.70
N ALA A 150 12.52 -4.23 -20.82
CA ALA A 150 12.35 -3.81 -19.43
C ALA A 150 12.32 -2.29 -19.32
N GLY A 151 11.48 -1.76 -18.43
CA GLY A 151 11.35 -0.32 -18.22
C GLY A 151 10.01 0.08 -17.65
N MET A 152 9.84 1.39 -17.44
CA MET A 152 8.58 1.96 -16.97
C MET A 152 7.65 2.15 -18.15
N TYR A 153 6.42 1.67 -18.02
CA TYR A 153 5.35 1.91 -18.97
C TYR A 153 4.19 2.60 -18.27
N ALA A 154 3.55 3.53 -18.98
CA ALA A 154 2.36 4.23 -18.51
C ALA A 154 1.20 3.95 -19.45
N VAL A 155 0.04 3.63 -18.87
CA VAL A 155 -1.23 3.52 -19.60
C VAL A 155 -1.99 4.83 -19.45
N LEU A 156 -2.23 5.51 -20.56
CA LEU A 156 -2.95 6.77 -20.61
C LEU A 156 -4.28 6.56 -21.33
N TYR A 157 -5.33 7.15 -20.80
CA TYR A 157 -6.56 7.37 -21.56
C TYR A 157 -6.48 8.75 -22.22
N ALA A 158 -6.93 8.86 -23.47
CA ALA A 158 -7.04 10.12 -24.19
C ALA A 158 -8.39 10.23 -24.92
N ASN A 159 -8.96 11.42 -24.87
CA ASN A 159 -10.13 11.87 -25.59
C ASN A 159 -9.79 13.20 -26.29
N CYS A 160 -9.59 13.11 -27.60
CA CYS A 160 -9.20 14.22 -28.45
C CYS A 160 -10.39 14.96 -29.07
N ASP A 161 -11.62 14.50 -28.84
CA ASP A 161 -12.83 15.17 -29.34
C ASP A 161 -13.49 15.98 -28.24
N LEU A 162 -13.21 17.29 -28.26
CA LEU A 162 -13.75 18.26 -27.30
C LEU A 162 -15.27 18.32 -27.39
N GLY A 163 -15.95 17.92 -26.31
CA GLY A 163 -17.41 17.89 -26.23
C GLY A 163 -18.03 16.50 -26.28
N THR A 164 -17.19 15.45 -26.36
CA THR A 164 -17.63 14.06 -26.14
C THR A 164 -17.49 13.66 -24.68
N ALA A 165 -18.32 12.72 -24.23
CA ALA A 165 -18.25 12.13 -22.91
C ALA A 165 -18.23 10.60 -23.02
N ALA A 166 -17.21 9.96 -22.45
CA ALA A 166 -17.04 8.52 -22.50
C ALA A 166 -17.54 7.85 -21.21
N SER A 167 -18.12 6.67 -21.35
CA SER A 167 -18.43 5.78 -20.24
C SER A 167 -17.93 4.39 -20.59
N PHE A 168 -17.25 3.72 -19.67
CA PHE A 168 -16.72 2.37 -19.86
C PHE A 168 -16.30 1.75 -18.53
N SER A 169 -16.16 0.42 -18.54
CA SER A 169 -15.51 -0.36 -17.49
C SER A 169 -14.16 -0.86 -18.01
N LEU A 170 -13.07 -0.46 -17.36
CA LEU A 170 -11.71 -0.82 -17.73
C LEU A 170 -11.15 -1.82 -16.71
N ALA A 171 -10.70 -2.97 -17.18
CA ALA A 171 -9.92 -3.92 -16.41
C ALA A 171 -8.50 -3.99 -16.98
N VAL A 172 -7.52 -3.63 -16.17
CA VAL A 172 -6.10 -3.65 -16.54
C VAL A 172 -5.41 -4.78 -15.79
N THR A 173 -4.55 -5.52 -16.47
CA THR A 173 -3.65 -6.49 -15.84
C THR A 173 -2.22 -6.20 -16.28
N LEU A 174 -1.38 -5.89 -15.31
CA LEU A 174 0.03 -5.57 -15.47
C LEU A 174 0.81 -6.69 -14.80
N MET A 175 1.61 -7.44 -15.55
CA MET A 175 2.28 -8.60 -15.00
C MET A 175 3.65 -8.84 -15.63
N ASN A 176 4.61 -9.19 -14.79
CA ASN A 176 5.91 -9.68 -15.18
C ASN A 176 5.88 -11.19 -15.43
N ARG A 177 6.88 -11.67 -16.19
CA ARG A 177 7.02 -13.10 -16.52
C ARG A 177 6.97 -13.97 -15.26
N GLY A 178 6.26 -15.09 -15.35
CA GLY A 178 6.16 -16.07 -14.26
C GLY A 178 5.05 -15.77 -13.24
N GLY A 179 4.02 -15.01 -13.61
CA GLY A 179 2.86 -14.79 -12.73
C GLY A 179 3.04 -13.66 -11.72
N VAL A 180 3.94 -12.72 -11.95
CA VAL A 180 4.36 -11.74 -10.93
C VAL A 180 3.71 -10.38 -11.19
N PHE A 181 2.78 -9.98 -10.32
CA PHE A 181 2.07 -8.72 -10.45
C PHE A 181 2.77 -7.53 -9.80
N LEU A 182 3.94 -7.73 -9.16
CA LEU A 182 4.75 -6.62 -8.68
C LEU A 182 5.56 -6.01 -9.81
N SER A 183 5.63 -4.68 -9.81
CA SER A 183 6.56 -3.89 -10.61
C SER A 183 7.99 -4.38 -10.39
N ALA A 184 8.84 -4.33 -11.41
CA ALA A 184 10.19 -4.89 -11.38
C ALA A 184 11.04 -4.39 -10.20
N GLY A 185 10.89 -3.10 -9.84
CA GLY A 185 11.57 -2.51 -8.68
C GLY A 185 11.06 -3.00 -7.33
N ASP A 186 9.82 -3.50 -7.28
CA ASP A 186 9.16 -3.94 -6.05
C ASP A 186 9.31 -5.45 -5.81
N ILE A 187 9.71 -6.24 -6.82
CA ILE A 187 9.95 -7.68 -6.71
C ILE A 187 10.84 -8.07 -5.50
N PRO A 188 11.95 -7.38 -5.17
CA PRO A 188 12.78 -7.75 -4.03
C PRO A 188 12.22 -7.30 -2.67
N LEU A 189 11.18 -6.46 -2.63
CA LEU A 189 10.68 -5.87 -1.38
C LEU A 189 10.14 -6.91 -0.40
N PRO A 190 9.28 -7.90 -0.78
CA PRO A 190 8.80 -8.91 0.15
C PRO A 190 9.94 -9.59 0.94
N ALA A 191 11.00 -10.02 0.24
CA ALA A 191 12.16 -10.66 0.85
C ALA A 191 12.96 -9.67 1.73
N THR A 192 13.11 -8.42 1.29
CA THR A 192 13.81 -7.37 2.04
C THR A 192 13.09 -7.06 3.35
N TYR A 193 11.76 -6.89 3.31
CA TYR A 193 10.95 -6.70 4.50
C TYR A 193 10.97 -7.94 5.40
N ALA A 194 10.91 -9.15 4.84
CA ALA A 194 11.00 -10.38 5.63
C ALA A 194 12.35 -10.48 6.38
N LEU A 195 13.47 -10.21 5.71
CA LEU A 195 14.81 -10.21 6.31
C LEU A 195 14.93 -9.15 7.41
N LEU A 196 14.40 -7.94 7.17
CA LEU A 196 14.38 -6.88 8.17
C LEU A 196 13.49 -7.25 9.37
N GLY A 197 12.36 -7.92 9.13
CA GLY A 197 11.49 -8.45 10.18
C GLY A 197 12.23 -9.46 11.06
N ALA A 198 12.95 -10.40 10.43
CA ALA A 198 13.77 -11.38 11.14
C ALA A 198 14.88 -10.72 11.97
N SER A 199 15.56 -9.70 11.43
CA SER A 199 16.61 -8.99 12.18
C SER A 199 16.05 -8.24 13.40
N PHE A 200 14.86 -7.63 13.29
CA PHE A 200 14.18 -7.04 14.45
C PHE A 200 13.75 -8.08 15.50
N LEU A 201 13.32 -9.28 15.08
CA LEU A 201 13.02 -10.38 16.02
C LEU A 201 14.27 -10.87 16.74
N LEU A 202 15.40 -11.00 16.03
CA LEU A 202 16.68 -11.37 16.63
C LEU A 202 17.15 -10.32 17.64
N ALA A 203 17.10 -9.04 17.25
CA ALA A 203 17.41 -7.93 18.14
C ALA A 203 16.51 -7.92 19.39
N ALA A 204 15.20 -8.14 19.21
CA ALA A 204 14.26 -8.25 20.32
C ALA A 204 14.61 -9.43 21.24
N GLY A 205 14.93 -10.60 20.68
CA GLY A 205 15.31 -11.80 21.44
C GLY A 205 16.57 -11.57 22.29
N VAL A 206 17.63 -11.03 21.68
CA VAL A 206 18.87 -10.66 22.38
C VAL A 206 18.59 -9.62 23.47
N TRP A 207 17.83 -8.57 23.15
CA TRP A 207 17.52 -7.50 24.10
C TRP A 207 16.72 -8.01 25.29
N ILE A 208 15.71 -8.84 25.04
CA ILE A 208 14.91 -9.48 26.10
C ILE A 208 15.80 -10.38 26.97
N ALA A 209 16.74 -11.13 26.39
CA ALA A 209 17.67 -11.96 27.15
C ALA A 209 18.55 -11.11 28.08
N VAL A 210 19.10 -10.00 27.60
CA VAL A 210 19.90 -9.06 28.39
C VAL A 210 19.07 -8.43 29.52
N VAL A 211 17.85 -7.95 29.22
CA VAL A 211 16.94 -7.39 30.22
C VAL A 211 16.57 -8.44 31.27
N ARG A 212 16.40 -9.71 30.87
CA ARG A 212 16.13 -10.82 31.80
C ARG A 212 17.33 -11.23 32.64
N ALA A 213 18.56 -11.02 32.18
CA ALA A 213 19.77 -11.25 32.96
C ALA A 213 19.97 -10.16 34.02
N HIS A 214 19.62 -8.91 33.69
CA HIS A 214 19.86 -7.73 34.54
C HIS A 214 18.56 -7.12 35.12
N ARG A 215 17.59 -7.95 35.50
CA ARG A 215 16.23 -7.47 35.87
C ARG A 215 16.19 -6.55 37.09
N THR A 216 17.16 -6.69 37.99
CA THR A 216 17.27 -5.89 39.22
C THR A 216 17.76 -4.47 38.94
N THR A 217 18.45 -4.26 37.82
CA THR A 217 19.00 -2.95 37.42
C THR A 217 18.33 -2.38 36.18
N ALA A 218 17.55 -3.18 35.44
CA ALA A 218 16.90 -2.76 34.20
C ALA A 218 15.68 -1.87 34.49
N HIS A 219 15.71 -0.65 33.96
CA HIS A 219 14.57 0.28 34.01
C HIS A 219 13.44 -0.13 33.05
N ALA A 220 12.21 0.34 33.34
CA ALA A 220 11.01 0.05 32.57
C ALA A 220 11.11 0.40 31.07
N ILE A 221 11.97 1.37 30.70
CA ILE A 221 12.20 1.73 29.30
C ILE A 221 12.81 0.59 28.49
N HIS A 222 13.66 -0.25 29.09
CA HIS A 222 14.26 -1.36 28.36
C HIS A 222 13.21 -2.42 28.00
N ALA A 223 12.21 -2.63 28.86
CA ALA A 223 11.05 -3.46 28.54
C ALA A 223 10.21 -2.83 27.43
N LEU A 224 9.99 -1.51 27.46
CA LEU A 224 9.27 -0.80 26.40
C LEU A 224 10.00 -0.87 25.05
N MET A 225 11.33 -0.71 25.04
CA MET A 225 12.16 -0.88 23.84
C MET A 225 12.05 -2.29 23.25
N ALA A 226 11.98 -3.33 24.11
CA ALA A 226 11.75 -4.70 23.67
C ALA A 226 10.40 -4.83 22.95
N VAL A 227 9.33 -4.27 23.53
CA VAL A 227 7.99 -4.28 22.92
C VAL A 227 8.00 -3.50 21.60
N LEU A 228 8.70 -2.37 21.52
CA LEU A 228 8.83 -1.60 20.28
C LEU A 228 9.52 -2.42 19.18
N CYS A 229 10.62 -3.12 19.49
CA CYS A 229 11.28 -3.99 18.52
C CYS A 229 10.36 -5.10 18.01
N LEU A 230 9.55 -5.71 18.89
CA LEU A 230 8.56 -6.71 18.50
C LEU A 230 7.45 -6.15 17.61
N VAL A 231 6.93 -4.96 17.94
CA VAL A 231 5.90 -4.28 17.13
C VAL A 231 6.47 -3.87 15.77
N LYS A 232 7.72 -3.41 15.74
CA LYS A 232 8.43 -3.09 14.51
C LYS A 232 8.63 -4.33 13.64
N ALA A 233 9.03 -5.46 14.22
CA ALA A 233 9.12 -6.72 13.51
C ALA A 233 7.76 -7.14 12.92
N ALA A 234 6.70 -7.12 13.71
CA ALA A 234 5.35 -7.47 13.25
C ALA A 234 4.88 -6.58 12.09
N ALA A 235 5.07 -5.26 12.20
CA ALA A 235 4.67 -4.34 11.16
C ALA A 235 5.43 -4.56 9.83
N VAL A 236 6.73 -4.85 9.89
CA VAL A 236 7.57 -5.11 8.71
C VAL A 236 7.26 -6.49 8.11
N LEU A 237 6.94 -7.50 8.93
CA LEU A 237 6.53 -8.82 8.43
C LEU A 237 5.15 -8.80 7.76
N LEU A 238 4.22 -7.99 8.25
CA LEU A 238 2.92 -7.79 7.61
C LEU A 238 3.03 -7.02 6.30
N GLU A 239 3.99 -6.09 6.21
CA GLU A 239 4.37 -5.46 4.95
C GLU A 239 4.84 -6.50 3.93
N ALA A 240 5.75 -7.39 4.34
CA ALA A 240 6.23 -8.48 3.50
C ALA A 240 5.08 -9.37 3.03
N ALA A 241 4.16 -9.75 3.93
CA ALA A 241 3.00 -10.58 3.61
C ALA A 241 2.03 -9.87 2.64
N ARG A 242 1.75 -8.57 2.82
CA ARG A 242 0.92 -7.81 1.87
C ARG A 242 1.56 -7.78 0.48
N LEU A 243 2.86 -7.49 0.41
CA LEU A 243 3.55 -7.41 -0.88
C LEU A 243 3.64 -8.77 -1.56
N ASP A 244 3.83 -9.85 -0.82
CA ASP A 244 3.81 -11.22 -1.37
C ASP A 244 2.40 -11.64 -1.85
N ALA A 245 1.35 -11.19 -1.14
CA ALA A 245 -0.02 -11.33 -1.62
C ALA A 245 -0.23 -10.57 -2.94
N ILE A 246 0.14 -9.29 -3.01
CA ILE A 246 0.06 -8.51 -4.26
C ILE A 246 0.85 -9.20 -5.38
N ARG A 247 2.06 -9.69 -5.08
CA ARG A 247 2.91 -10.39 -6.03
C ARG A 247 2.22 -11.57 -6.71
N THR A 248 1.37 -12.29 -5.99
CA THR A 248 0.76 -13.55 -6.42
C THR A 248 -0.68 -13.40 -6.90
N THR A 249 -1.46 -12.50 -6.33
CA THR A 249 -2.89 -12.33 -6.64
C THR A 249 -3.19 -11.12 -7.53
N GLY A 250 -2.25 -10.17 -7.63
CA GLY A 250 -2.43 -8.91 -8.35
C GLY A 250 -3.24 -7.86 -7.60
N GLU A 251 -3.80 -8.17 -6.43
CA GLU A 251 -4.57 -7.21 -5.64
C GLU A 251 -4.37 -7.42 -4.13
N GLY A 252 -4.04 -6.33 -3.43
CA GLY A 252 -3.75 -6.35 -1.99
C GLY A 252 -4.96 -6.16 -1.07
N HIS A 253 -6.18 -6.02 -1.60
CA HIS A 253 -7.35 -5.47 -0.89
C HIS A 253 -7.67 -6.16 0.46
N GLY A 254 -7.48 -7.47 0.58
CA GLY A 254 -7.71 -8.18 1.87
C GLY A 254 -6.66 -7.88 2.94
N TRP A 255 -5.43 -7.56 2.52
CA TRP A 255 -4.30 -7.25 3.39
C TRP A 255 -4.13 -5.75 3.64
N THR A 256 -4.74 -4.91 2.81
CA THR A 256 -4.72 -3.44 2.92
C THR A 256 -5.24 -2.94 4.28
N PRO A 257 -6.41 -3.37 4.80
CA PRO A 257 -6.87 -2.97 6.12
C PRO A 257 -5.91 -3.38 7.24
N ALA A 258 -5.40 -4.62 7.19
CA ALA A 258 -4.43 -5.11 8.17
C ALA A 258 -3.15 -4.26 8.14
N TYR A 259 -2.61 -3.99 6.96
CA TYR A 259 -1.46 -3.10 6.81
C TYR A 259 -1.70 -1.73 7.46
N TYR A 260 -2.82 -1.06 7.16
CA TYR A 260 -3.09 0.27 7.72
C TYR A 260 -3.24 0.25 9.24
N VAL A 261 -3.89 -0.78 9.80
CA VAL A 261 -3.99 -0.96 11.26
C VAL A 261 -2.60 -1.12 11.88
N PHE A 262 -1.73 -1.96 11.32
CA PHE A 262 -0.40 -2.16 11.86
C PHE A 262 0.55 -0.98 11.61
N ALA A 263 0.40 -0.25 10.49
CA ALA A 263 1.10 1.00 10.23
C ALA A 263 0.72 2.07 11.26
N PHE A 264 -0.57 2.17 11.60
CA PHE A 264 -1.08 3.06 12.64
C PHE A 264 -0.52 2.71 14.02
N VAL A 265 -0.59 1.44 14.44
CA VAL A 265 -0.05 0.96 15.72
C VAL A 265 1.45 1.21 15.80
N LYS A 266 2.20 0.90 14.73
CA LYS A 266 3.63 1.20 14.62
C LYS A 266 3.91 2.69 14.79
N GLY A 267 3.11 3.56 14.16
CA GLY A 267 3.24 5.01 14.25
C GLY A 267 3.08 5.51 15.69
N ILE A 268 2.00 5.11 16.36
CA ILE A 268 1.73 5.50 17.77
C ILE A 268 2.84 4.99 18.69
N MET A 269 3.26 3.74 18.56
CA MET A 269 4.29 3.18 19.45
C MET A 269 5.66 3.81 19.24
N THR A 270 6.06 4.05 17.98
CA THR A 270 7.35 4.69 17.67
C THR A 270 7.37 6.11 18.23
N PHE A 271 6.28 6.86 18.06
CA PHE A 271 6.15 8.18 18.63
C PHE A 271 6.22 8.12 20.16
N GLY A 272 5.42 7.24 20.79
CA GLY A 272 5.42 7.06 22.24
C GLY A 272 6.81 6.77 22.83
N VAL A 273 7.62 5.94 22.18
CA VAL A 273 8.98 5.65 22.63
C VAL A 273 9.92 6.85 22.49
N ILE A 274 9.89 7.56 21.36
CA ILE A 274 10.70 8.77 21.16
C ILE A 274 10.40 9.81 22.24
N LEU A 275 9.12 9.94 22.62
CA LEU A 275 8.70 10.85 23.67
C LEU A 275 9.18 10.41 25.04
N LEU A 276 9.10 9.12 25.36
CA LEU A 276 9.61 8.59 26.64
C LEU A 276 11.12 8.75 26.75
N LEU A 277 11.85 8.66 25.63
CA LEU A 277 13.27 8.95 25.55
C LEU A 277 13.55 10.46 25.69
N GLY A 278 12.83 11.31 24.95
CA GLY A 278 13.04 12.77 24.93
C GLY A 278 12.64 13.48 26.22
N THR A 279 11.62 12.98 26.91
CA THR A 279 11.17 13.51 28.22
C THR A 279 11.96 12.97 29.40
N GLY A 280 12.90 12.03 29.17
CA GLY A 280 13.72 11.45 30.24
C GLY A 280 12.92 10.67 31.28
N TRP A 281 11.70 10.23 30.96
CA TRP A 281 10.77 9.62 31.91
C TRP A 281 11.29 8.32 32.56
N SER A 282 12.26 7.66 31.91
CA SER A 282 12.96 6.51 32.51
C SER A 282 14.04 6.88 33.52
N PHE A 283 14.48 8.13 33.54
CA PHE A 283 15.62 8.60 34.34
C PHE A 283 15.21 9.63 35.40
N ILE A 284 14.10 10.34 35.23
CA ILE A 284 13.66 11.41 36.14
C ILE A 284 12.16 11.24 36.41
N LYS A 285 11.79 11.38 37.70
CA LYS A 285 10.42 11.41 38.26
C LYS A 285 9.36 12.03 37.33
N PRO A 286 8.06 11.69 37.47
CA PRO A 286 6.98 12.08 36.56
C PRO A 286 6.69 13.59 36.65
N PHE A 287 7.53 14.39 36.01
CA PHE A 287 7.32 15.80 35.74
C PHE A 287 7.59 15.99 34.25
N LEU A 288 6.63 15.61 33.40
CA LEU A 288 6.62 16.11 32.03
C LEU A 288 6.57 17.64 32.13
N ALA A 289 7.59 18.32 31.63
CA ALA A 289 7.57 19.76 31.48
C ALA A 289 6.37 20.14 30.61
N ASP A 290 5.68 21.23 30.95
CA ASP A 290 4.46 21.63 30.21
C ASP A 290 4.73 21.91 28.73
N ARG A 291 5.99 22.18 28.38
CA ARG A 291 6.48 22.27 27.00
C ARG A 291 6.38 20.93 26.26
N ASP A 292 6.79 19.83 26.88
CA ASP A 292 6.77 18.50 26.26
C ASP A 292 5.34 17.99 26.09
N LYS A 293 4.47 18.26 27.08
CA LYS A 293 3.02 18.00 26.97
C LYS A 293 2.39 18.74 25.80
N ARG A 294 2.81 19.98 25.53
CA ARG A 294 2.32 20.78 24.40
C ARG A 294 2.73 20.19 23.06
N ILE A 295 3.99 19.74 22.96
CA ILE A 295 4.50 19.08 21.75
C ILE A 295 3.73 17.76 21.52
N LEU A 296 3.53 16.96 22.57
CA LEU A 296 2.72 15.74 22.54
C LEU A 296 1.30 15.97 22.05
N LEU A 297 0.64 16.99 22.60
CA LEU A 297 -0.74 17.34 22.28
C LEU A 297 -0.92 17.79 20.82
N VAL A 298 0.13 18.30 20.17
CA VAL A 298 0.09 18.69 18.76
C VAL A 298 0.46 17.52 17.84
N VAL A 299 1.49 16.75 18.19
CA VAL A 299 2.02 15.72 17.28
C VAL A 299 1.16 14.47 17.24
N LEU A 300 0.49 14.08 18.33
CA LEU A 300 -0.44 12.92 18.34
C LEU A 300 -1.61 13.10 17.37
N PRO A 301 -2.37 14.22 17.41
CA PRO A 301 -3.42 14.49 16.42
C PRO A 301 -2.86 14.62 15.01
N LEU A 302 -1.71 15.26 14.84
CA LEU A 302 -1.07 15.41 13.53
C LEU A 302 -0.72 14.04 12.93
N GLN A 303 -0.26 13.09 13.74
CA GLN A 303 0.01 11.72 13.28
C GLN A 303 -1.26 11.02 12.79
N VAL A 304 -2.40 11.25 13.45
CA VAL A 304 -3.70 10.74 13.00
C VAL A 304 -4.08 11.38 11.66
N VAL A 305 -3.94 12.70 11.52
CA VAL A 305 -4.24 13.40 10.27
C VAL A 305 -3.38 12.90 9.10
N VAL A 306 -2.07 12.70 9.31
CA VAL A 306 -1.15 12.16 8.29
C VAL A 306 -1.56 10.75 7.87
N ASN A 307 -1.89 9.89 8.84
CA ASN A 307 -2.30 8.53 8.54
C ASN A 307 -3.67 8.49 7.82
N THR A 308 -4.62 9.34 8.20
CA THR A 308 -5.90 9.49 7.48
C THR A 308 -5.68 10.03 6.07
N ALA A 309 -4.79 11.01 5.89
CA ALA A 309 -4.47 11.56 4.58
C ALA A 309 -3.90 10.50 3.62
N MET A 310 -3.03 9.60 4.10
CA MET A 310 -2.51 8.49 3.28
C MET A 310 -3.56 7.42 2.90
N VAL A 311 -4.73 7.41 3.55
CA VAL A 311 -5.83 6.50 3.20
C VAL A 311 -6.78 7.15 2.19
N VAL A 312 -6.90 8.49 2.22
CA VAL A 312 -7.86 9.25 1.39
C VAL A 312 -7.26 9.65 0.04
N VAL A 313 -5.94 9.82 -0.04
CA VAL A 313 -5.20 10.03 -1.31
C VAL A 313 -5.00 8.69 -2.00
#